data_AF-A0A8T3VBB7-F1
#
_entry.id   AF-A0A8T3VBB7-F1
#
_cell.length_a   1.000
_cell.length_b   1.000
_cell.length_c   1.000
_cell.angle_alpha   90.00
_cell.angle_beta   90.00
_cell.angle_gamma   90.00
#
_symmetry.space_group_name_H-M   'P 1'
#
loop_
_entity.id
_entity.type
_entity.pdbx_description
1 polymer ?
#
loop_
_entity_poly.entity_id
_entity_poly.type
_entity_poly.pdbx_seq_one_letter_code
_entity_poly.pdbx_strand_id
1 'polypeptide(L)'
;MTKYCPSCGEELIDSAKFCKNCGCNLDNMSGPIDSHQQNTQQFIEASEKSHTFAIVAGYVLAIFIPLFGLIAAIYLMTRDSPNAKKHGKYVLIVTVAIWVLSMIAAFR
;
A
#
# COMPACT_ATOMS: atom_id res chain seq x y z
N MET A 1 12.24 -8.52 45.44
CA MET A 1 13.02 -8.84 44.23
C MET A 1 12.56 -7.86 43.18
N THR A 2 13.44 -6.98 42.72
CA THR A 2 13.08 -6.00 41.68
C THR A 2 12.83 -6.75 40.37
N LYS A 3 11.70 -6.49 39.73
CA LYS A 3 11.38 -7.08 38.42
C LYS A 3 11.86 -6.13 37.34
N TYR A 4 12.33 -6.67 36.23
CA TYR A 4 12.72 -5.89 35.06
C TYR A 4 11.78 -6.19 33.89
N CYS A 5 11.56 -5.19 33.05
CA CYS A 5 10.73 -5.35 31.86
C CYS A 5 11.43 -6.30 30.87
N PRO A 6 10.77 -7.38 30.40
CA PRO A 6 11.38 -8.30 29.44
C PRO A 6 11.60 -7.66 28.06
N SER A 7 10.89 -6.58 27.74
CA SER A 7 11.01 -5.90 26.44
C SER A 7 12.09 -4.83 26.40
N CYS A 8 12.41 -4.16 27.50
CA CYS A 8 13.37 -3.05 27.51
C CYS A 8 14.38 -3.03 28.66
N GLY A 9 14.26 -3.94 29.63
CA GLY A 9 15.18 -4.02 30.77
C GLY A 9 14.99 -2.95 31.85
N GLU A 10 13.95 -2.10 31.75
CA GLU A 10 13.64 -1.08 32.77
C GLU A 10 13.13 -1.72 34.08
N GLU A 11 13.49 -1.14 35.22
CA GLU A 11 12.98 -1.58 36.52
C GLU A 11 11.47 -1.34 36.66
N LEU A 12 10.76 -2.41 37.01
CA LEU A 12 9.32 -2.46 37.20
C LEU A 12 8.99 -2.48 38.69
N ILE A 13 8.00 -1.66 39.04
CA ILE A 13 7.39 -1.67 40.37
C ILE A 13 6.52 -2.93 40.46
N ASP A 14 6.49 -3.58 41.62
CA ASP A 14 5.90 -4.91 41.83
C ASP A 14 4.40 -5.05 41.45
N SER A 15 3.71 -3.94 41.18
CA SER A 15 2.30 -3.87 40.76
C SER A 15 2.05 -3.13 39.44
N ALA A 16 3.08 -2.90 38.62
CA ALA A 16 2.93 -2.16 37.35
C ALA A 16 2.32 -3.04 36.25
N LYS A 17 1.11 -2.68 35.79
CA LYS A 17 0.40 -3.35 34.67
C LYS A 17 1.01 -3.05 33.29
N PHE A 18 1.75 -1.95 33.19
CA PHE A 18 2.41 -1.50 31.97
C PHE A 18 3.79 -0.94 32.29
N CYS A 19 4.76 -1.14 31.39
CA CYS A 19 6.07 -0.53 31.53
C CYS A 19 5.99 0.97 31.24
N LYS A 20 6.47 1.81 32.16
CA LYS A 20 6.55 3.26 32.00
C LYS A 20 7.51 3.71 30.88
N ASN A 21 8.50 2.89 30.54
CA ASN A 21 9.55 3.24 29.58
C ASN A 21 9.17 2.81 28.15
N CYS A 22 8.74 1.55 27.96
CA CYS A 22 8.41 1.03 26.62
C CYS A 22 6.91 0.84 26.33
N GLY A 23 6.03 1.00 27.33
CA GLY A 23 4.58 0.86 27.16
C GLY A 23 4.06 -0.57 27.09
N CYS A 24 4.90 -1.60 27.24
CA CYS A 24 4.50 -3.00 27.16
C CYS A 24 3.58 -3.39 28.33
N ASN A 25 2.47 -4.09 28.06
CA ASN A 25 1.55 -4.61 29.08
C ASN A 25 2.13 -5.86 29.75
N LEU A 26 2.21 -5.84 31.09
CA LEU A 26 2.80 -6.88 31.93
C LEU A 26 1.73 -7.73 32.65
N ASP A 27 0.47 -7.26 32.65
CA ASP A 27 -0.67 -7.92 33.32
C ASP A 27 -1.08 -9.22 32.57
N ASN A 28 -0.86 -9.24 31.25
CA ASN A 28 -1.26 -10.36 30.38
C ASN A 28 -0.22 -11.50 30.29
N MET A 29 0.89 -11.44 31.02
CA MET A 29 2.00 -12.42 30.87
C MET A 29 1.98 -13.55 31.92
N SER A 30 1.04 -13.54 32.87
CA SER A 30 0.93 -14.53 33.96
C SER A 30 -0.28 -15.48 33.89
N GLY A 31 -0.97 -15.56 32.74
CA GLY A 31 -2.02 -16.54 32.47
C GLY A 31 -1.57 -17.60 31.45
N PRO A 32 -2.18 -18.80 31.42
CA PRO A 32 -1.94 -19.76 30.35
C PRO A 32 -2.14 -19.08 29.00
N ILE A 33 -1.27 -19.37 28.04
CA ILE A 33 -1.29 -18.81 26.70
C ILE A 33 -2.56 -19.30 26.00
N ASP A 34 -3.66 -18.56 26.17
CA ASP A 34 -4.89 -18.66 25.39
C ASP A 34 -5.20 -17.25 24.90
N SER A 35 -4.56 -16.85 23.80
CA SER A 35 -4.73 -15.54 23.18
C SER A 35 -5.61 -15.67 21.92
N HIS A 36 -6.92 -15.55 22.13
CA HIS A 36 -7.80 -14.99 21.11
C HIS A 36 -7.84 -13.46 21.26
N GLN A 37 -7.36 -12.77 20.21
CA GLN A 37 -7.78 -11.43 19.72
C GLN A 37 -7.38 -10.21 20.57
N GLN A 38 -6.84 -9.10 20.03
CA GLN A 38 -7.33 -8.32 18.88
C GLN A 38 -6.26 -7.37 18.28
N ASN A 39 -6.25 -7.29 16.93
CA ASN A 39 -6.10 -6.07 16.10
C ASN A 39 -4.73 -5.36 15.94
N THR A 40 -3.99 -5.74 14.90
CA THR A 40 -3.84 -4.91 13.68
C THR A 40 -3.48 -5.85 12.52
N GLN A 41 -4.40 -5.94 11.55
CA GLN A 41 -4.25 -6.56 10.22
C GLN A 41 -4.20 -8.11 10.15
N GLN A 42 -5.30 -8.76 10.53
CA GLN A 42 -5.89 -9.85 9.71
C GLN A 42 -6.50 -9.19 8.46
N PHE A 43 -6.36 -9.69 7.22
CA PHE A 43 -6.81 -11.01 6.78
C PHE A 43 -6.20 -11.34 5.40
N ILE A 44 -5.24 -12.27 5.32
CA ILE A 44 -5.04 -13.13 4.14
C ILE A 44 -5.17 -14.57 4.65
N GLU A 45 -6.40 -14.98 4.94
CA GLU A 45 -6.74 -16.40 5.04
C GLU A 45 -7.50 -16.78 3.76
N ALA A 46 -6.86 -17.69 3.02
CA ALA A 46 -7.45 -18.66 2.11
C ALA A 46 -8.77 -18.26 1.41
N SER A 47 -8.63 -17.65 0.21
CA SER A 47 -9.60 -17.85 -0.86
C SER A 47 -8.84 -18.13 -2.17
N GLU A 48 -8.67 -19.44 -2.38
CA GLU A 48 -8.39 -20.08 -3.66
C GLU A 48 -9.10 -19.31 -4.80
N LYS A 49 -8.32 -18.63 -5.67
CA LYS A 49 -8.74 -17.87 -6.88
C LYS A 49 -9.22 -16.40 -6.72
N SER A 50 -8.77 -15.65 -5.71
CA SER A 50 -9.12 -14.21 -5.61
C SER A 50 -8.00 -13.21 -5.96
N HIS A 51 -6.72 -13.55 -5.76
CA HIS A 51 -5.62 -12.60 -6.03
C HIS A 51 -5.41 -12.29 -7.51
N THR A 52 -5.75 -13.24 -8.40
CA THR A 52 -5.66 -13.02 -9.85
C THR A 52 -6.65 -11.94 -10.33
N PHE A 53 -7.83 -11.84 -9.71
CA PHE A 53 -8.86 -10.89 -10.15
C PHE A 53 -8.46 -9.44 -9.83
N ALA A 54 -7.94 -9.18 -8.63
CA ALA A 54 -7.46 -7.84 -8.26
C ALA A 54 -6.25 -7.41 -9.11
N ILE A 55 -5.34 -8.34 -9.39
CA ILE A 55 -4.18 -8.10 -10.25
C ILE A 55 -4.64 -7.80 -11.69
N VAL A 56 -5.52 -8.62 -12.25
CA VAL A 56 -6.04 -8.44 -13.61
C VAL A 56 -6.86 -7.15 -13.72
N ALA A 57 -7.72 -6.84 -12.75
CA ALA A 57 -8.47 -5.58 -12.72
C ALA A 57 -7.55 -4.35 -12.65
N GLY A 58 -6.46 -4.44 -11.88
CA GLY A 58 -5.42 -3.41 -11.84
C GLY A 58 -4.76 -3.18 -13.19
N TYR A 59 -4.36 -4.25 -13.89
CA TYR A 59 -3.77 -4.15 -15.23
C TYR A 59 -4.75 -3.63 -16.28
N VAL A 60 -6.00 -4.09 -16.24
CA VAL A 60 -7.08 -3.61 -17.10
C VAL A 60 -7.22 -2.10 -16.92
N LEU A 61 -7.39 -1.60 -15.69
CA LEU A 61 -7.47 -0.16 -15.44
C LEU A 61 -6.19 0.58 -15.88
N ALA A 62 -5.01 0.01 -15.64
CA ALA A 62 -3.73 0.59 -16.03
C ALA A 62 -3.55 0.70 -17.56
N ILE A 63 -4.22 -0.14 -18.36
CA ILE A 63 -4.16 -0.11 -19.83
C ILE A 63 -5.28 0.77 -20.40
N PHE A 64 -6.48 0.71 -19.83
CA PHE A 64 -7.62 1.48 -20.32
C PHE A 64 -7.49 2.98 -20.03
N ILE A 65 -6.99 3.40 -18.85
CA ILE A 65 -6.78 4.82 -18.52
C ILE A 65 -5.88 5.57 -19.54
N PRO A 66 -4.69 5.06 -19.92
CA PRO A 66 -3.84 5.70 -20.92
C PRO A 66 -4.42 5.59 -22.34
N LEU A 67 -5.12 4.49 -22.68
CA LEU A 67 -5.78 4.37 -23.98
C LEU A 67 -6.86 5.44 -24.16
N PHE A 68 -7.73 5.60 -23.16
CA PHE A 68 -8.76 6.65 -23.16
C PHE A 68 -8.15 8.05 -23.11
N GLY A 69 -7.11 8.27 -22.30
CA GLY A 69 -6.39 9.55 -22.26
C GLY A 69 -5.74 9.93 -23.58
N LEU A 70 -5.17 8.95 -24.29
CA LEU A 70 -4.53 9.14 -25.60
C LEU A 70 -5.57 9.43 -26.69
N ILE A 71 -6.71 8.74 -26.71
CA ILE A 71 -7.82 9.03 -27.62
C ILE A 71 -8.37 10.44 -27.38
N ALA A 72 -8.61 10.82 -26.12
CA ALA A 72 -9.08 12.16 -25.76
C ALA A 72 -8.04 13.25 -26.11
N ALA A 73 -6.75 12.98 -25.90
CA ALA A 73 -5.66 13.90 -26.24
C ALA A 73 -5.54 14.10 -27.77
N ILE A 74 -5.59 13.03 -28.57
CA ILE A 74 -5.60 13.11 -30.03
C ILE A 74 -6.86 13.84 -30.54
N TYR A 75 -8.01 13.60 -29.91
CA TYR A 75 -9.25 14.29 -30.24
C TYR A 75 -9.14 15.81 -29.98
N LEU A 76 -8.64 16.23 -28.82
CA LEU A 76 -8.35 17.64 -28.54
C LEU A 76 -7.31 18.22 -29.51
N MET A 77 -6.31 17.43 -29.91
CA MET A 77 -5.25 17.84 -30.82
C MET A 77 -5.75 18.01 -32.27
N THR A 78 -6.86 17.36 -32.62
CA THR A 78 -7.55 17.51 -33.90
C THR A 78 -8.44 18.76 -33.91
N ARG A 79 -8.74 19.36 -32.75
CA ARG A 79 -9.48 20.62 -32.67
C ARG A 79 -8.52 21.82 -32.88
N ASP A 80 -8.85 22.61 -33.89
CA ASP A 80 -8.00 23.62 -34.53
C ASP A 80 -7.62 24.82 -33.62
N SER A 81 -6.44 24.79 -32.99
CA SER A 81 -5.74 26.02 -32.60
C SER A 81 -4.20 25.83 -32.63
N PRO A 82 -3.44 26.71 -33.33
CA PRO A 82 -2.04 26.48 -33.71
C PRO A 82 -1.03 26.46 -32.55
N ASN A 83 -1.39 27.02 -31.39
CA ASN A 83 -0.52 27.06 -30.21
C ASN A 83 -0.69 25.84 -29.27
N ALA A 84 -1.73 25.01 -29.44
CA ALA A 84 -2.00 23.83 -28.59
C ALA A 84 -1.21 22.57 -29.00
N LYS A 85 -0.73 22.49 -30.26
CA LYS A 85 -0.03 21.31 -30.80
C LYS A 85 1.33 21.05 -30.16
N LYS A 86 2.02 22.08 -29.66
CA LYS A 86 3.33 21.92 -29.01
C LYS A 86 3.18 21.28 -27.62
N HIS A 87 2.16 21.67 -26.86
CA HIS A 87 1.88 21.11 -25.54
C HIS A 87 1.26 19.71 -25.62
N GLY A 88 0.43 19.46 -26.65
CA GLY A 88 -0.10 18.11 -26.93
C GLY A 88 0.98 17.07 -27.14
N LYS A 89 2.09 17.44 -27.80
CA LYS A 89 3.24 16.54 -27.99
C LYS A 89 3.93 16.16 -26.67
N TYR A 90 4.10 17.11 -25.75
CA TYR A 90 4.71 16.82 -24.44
C TYR A 90 3.81 15.94 -23.58
N VAL A 91 2.50 16.19 -23.56
CA VAL A 91 1.53 15.33 -22.86
C VAL A 91 1.60 13.91 -23.40
N LEU A 92 1.60 13.73 -24.72
CA LEU A 92 1.68 12.41 -25.35
C LEU A 92 2.98 11.67 -24.99
N ILE A 93 4.13 12.36 -25.01
CA ILE A 93 5.43 11.77 -24.62
C ILE A 93 5.42 11.36 -23.15
N VAL A 94 4.92 12.20 -22.24
CA VAL A 94 4.88 11.91 -20.80
C VAL A 94 3.96 10.73 -20.51
N THR A 95 2.78 10.66 -21.12
CA THR A 95 1.85 9.54 -20.93
C THR A 95 2.45 8.22 -21.41
N VAL A 96 3.11 8.21 -22.58
CA VAL A 96 3.79 7.03 -23.12
C VAL A 96 4.97 6.63 -22.23
N ALA A 97 5.77 7.58 -21.76
CA ALA A 97 6.90 7.30 -20.87
C ALA A 97 6.47 6.68 -19.54
N ILE A 98 5.43 7.24 -18.89
CA ILE A 98 4.86 6.69 -17.65
C ILE A 98 4.32 5.28 -17.88
N TRP A 99 3.66 5.05 -19.01
CA TRP A 99 3.14 3.73 -19.36
C TRP A 99 4.25 2.68 -19.55
N VAL A 100 5.33 3.05 -20.26
CA VAL A 100 6.50 2.21 -20.47
C VAL A 100 7.22 1.91 -19.16
N LEU A 101 7.38 2.91 -18.27
CA LEU A 101 7.96 2.71 -16.95
C LEU A 101 7.12 1.76 -16.09
N SER A 102 5.79 1.90 -16.10
CA SER A 102 4.88 0.97 -15.43
C SER A 102 4.98 -0.45 -16.00
N MET A 103 5.09 -0.61 -17.33
CA MET A 103 5.30 -1.92 -17.94
C MET A 103 6.63 -2.54 -17.48
N ILE A 104 7.73 -1.78 -17.54
CA ILE A 104 9.05 -2.28 -17.15
C ILE A 104 9.07 -2.68 -15.66
N ALA A 105 8.44 -1.89 -14.79
CA ALA A 105 8.32 -2.22 -13.37
C ALA A 105 7.45 -3.47 -13.11
N ALA A 106 6.45 -3.72 -13.95
CA ALA A 106 5.60 -4.92 -13.87
C ALA A 106 6.29 -6.19 -14.41
N PHE A 107 7.28 -6.04 -15.31
CA PHE A 107 8.08 -7.15 -15.86
C PHE A 107 9.39 -7.42 -15.10
N ARG A 108 9.68 -6.64 -14.05
CA ARG A 108 10.81 -6.88 -13.12
C ARG A 108 10.34 -7.64 -11.90
#